data_AF-A0A453EFP1-F1
#
_entry.id   AF-A0A453EFP1-F1
#
_cell.length_a   1.000
_cell.length_b   1.000
_cell.length_c   1.000
_cell.angle_alpha   90.00
_cell.angle_beta   90.00
_cell.angle_gamma   90.00
#
_symmetry.space_group_name_H-M   'P 1'
#
loop_
_entity.id
_entity.type
_entity.pdbx_description
1 polymer ?
#
loop_
_entity_poly.entity_id
_entity_poly.type
_entity_poly.pdbx_seq_one_letter_code
_entity_poly.pdbx_strand_id
1 'polypeptide(L)'
;MAKPQQEVYFVFMNFDPVYERLRADRTKQGSATLDAYLSQKHDKLLAKLLQPDTYWKKSSLAIVDGFAVEITDAQVTARPITSHAWMYMDPSYVLYMKLLLHP
;
A
#
# COMPACT_ATOMS: atom_id res chain seq x y z
N MET A 1 -3.05 -14.16 26.84
CA MET A 1 -2.21 -13.70 25.71
C MET A 1 -2.81 -12.41 25.19
N ALA A 2 -2.02 -11.35 25.06
CA ALA A 2 -2.51 -10.08 24.50
C ALA A 2 -2.80 -10.27 23.01
N LYS A 3 -3.91 -9.72 22.50
CA LYS A 3 -4.13 -9.66 21.06
C LYS A 3 -3.04 -8.78 20.45
N PRO A 4 -2.45 -9.16 19.30
CA PRO A 4 -1.54 -8.27 18.58
C PRO A 4 -2.24 -6.93 18.33
N GLN A 5 -1.59 -5.83 18.73
CA GLN A 5 -2.14 -4.50 18.51
C GLN A 5 -2.12 -4.18 17.02
N GLN A 6 -3.27 -3.77 16.48
CA GLN A 6 -3.37 -3.23 15.13
C GLN A 6 -3.06 -1.73 15.18
N GLU A 7 -2.31 -1.27 14.20
CA GLU A 7 -1.94 0.13 14.03
C GLU A 7 -2.10 0.54 12.56
N VAL A 8 -2.15 1.85 12.30
CA VAL A 8 -2.25 2.39 10.95
C VAL A 8 -0.85 2.62 10.37
N TYR A 9 -0.57 1.93 9.27
CA TYR A 9 0.65 2.06 8.49
C TYR A 9 0.39 2.83 7.20
N PHE A 10 1.32 3.70 6.84
CA PHE A 10 1.33 4.39 5.55
C PHE A 10 2.30 3.68 4.61
N VAL A 11 1.78 3.34 3.45
CA VAL A 11 2.46 2.55 2.44
C VAL A 11 2.66 3.40 1.21
N PHE A 12 3.92 3.57 0.79
CA PHE A 12 4.27 4.30 -0.42
C PHE A 12 4.81 3.31 -1.46
N MET A 13 4.31 3.44 -2.68
CA MET A 13 4.66 2.61 -3.82
C MET A 13 5.78 3.27 -4.62
N ASN A 14 6.52 2.48 -5.40
CA ASN A 14 7.48 3.05 -6.34
C ASN A 14 6.78 3.80 -7.47
N PHE A 15 7.59 4.47 -8.28
CA PHE A 15 7.17 5.11 -9.51
C PHE A 15 6.26 4.20 -10.36
N ASP A 16 5.11 4.76 -10.74
CA ASP A 16 4.16 4.15 -11.63
C ASP A 16 3.79 5.15 -12.75
N PRO A 17 4.15 4.86 -14.01
CA PRO A 17 3.87 5.77 -15.11
C PRO A 17 2.37 5.94 -15.38
N VAL A 18 1.54 4.96 -14.98
CA VAL A 18 0.08 5.06 -15.11
C VAL A 18 -0.47 6.04 -14.09
N TYR A 19 0.01 5.97 -12.84
CA TYR A 19 -0.29 6.97 -11.81
C TYR A 19 0.05 8.38 -12.28
N GLU A 20 1.27 8.62 -12.77
CA GLU A 20 1.70 9.95 -13.23
C GLU A 20 0.84 10.46 -14.39
N ARG A 21 0.49 9.59 -15.35
CA ARG A 21 -0.38 9.94 -16.47
C ARG A 21 -1.80 10.30 -16.00
N LEU A 22 -2.39 9.52 -15.09
CA LEU A 22 -3.73 9.77 -14.57
C LEU A 22 -3.76 11.02 -13.69
N ARG A 23 -2.72 11.24 -12.89
CA ARG A 23 -2.56 12.43 -12.05
C ARG A 23 -2.43 13.72 -12.85
N ALA A 24 -1.90 13.66 -14.08
CA ALA A 24 -1.81 14.82 -14.95
C ALA A 24 -3.19 15.38 -15.36
N ASP A 25 -4.24 14.55 -15.37
CA ASP A 25 -5.61 14.99 -15.61
C ASP A 25 -6.24 15.56 -14.34
N ARG A 26 -6.28 16.90 -14.26
CA ARG A 26 -6.81 17.64 -13.11
C ARG A 26 -8.31 17.93 -13.21
N THR A 27 -9.02 17.32 -14.15
CA THR A 27 -10.48 17.42 -14.22
C THR A 27 -11.13 16.61 -13.10
N LYS A 28 -12.42 16.89 -12.81
CA LYS A 28 -13.19 16.10 -11.85
C LYS A 28 -13.28 14.61 -12.25
N GLN A 29 -13.39 14.35 -13.55
CA GLN A 29 -13.40 12.99 -14.09
C GLN A 29 -12.02 12.33 -13.97
N GLY A 30 -10.95 13.07 -14.24
CA GLY A 30 -9.57 12.62 -14.03
C GLY A 30 -9.32 12.19 -12.58
N SER A 31 -9.73 13.02 -11.62
CA SER A 31 -9.63 12.69 -10.18
C SER A 31 -10.39 11.41 -9.82
N ALA A 32 -11.64 11.26 -10.26
CA ALA A 32 -12.42 10.05 -9.99
C ALA A 32 -11.78 8.79 -10.60
N THR A 33 -11.20 8.94 -11.79
CA THR A 33 -10.48 7.86 -12.49
C THR A 33 -9.21 7.47 -11.74
N LEU A 34 -8.43 8.46 -11.28
CA LEU A 34 -7.24 8.24 -10.47
C LEU A 34 -7.58 7.53 -9.15
N ASP A 35 -8.62 7.99 -8.46
CA ASP A 35 -9.05 7.41 -7.19
C ASP A 35 -9.47 5.94 -7.35
N ALA A 36 -10.24 5.62 -8.40
CA ALA A 36 -10.64 4.26 -8.71
C ALA A 36 -9.44 3.37 -9.03
N TYR A 37 -8.51 3.88 -9.86
CA TYR A 37 -7.27 3.18 -10.21
C TYR A 37 -6.44 2.83 -8.97
N LEU A 38 -6.17 3.83 -8.14
CA LEU A 38 -5.39 3.66 -6.91
C LEU A 38 -6.09 2.71 -5.94
N SER A 39 -7.40 2.89 -5.72
CA SER A 39 -8.16 1.99 -4.83
C SER A 39 -8.02 0.55 -5.25
N GLN A 40 -8.25 0.24 -6.53
CA GLN A 40 -8.15 -1.12 -7.05
C GLN A 40 -6.72 -1.67 -6.97
N LYS A 41 -5.72 -0.85 -7.28
CA LYS A 41 -4.30 -1.22 -7.19
C LYS A 41 -3.92 -1.60 -5.75
N HIS A 42 -4.31 -0.79 -4.77
CA HIS A 42 -4.04 -1.05 -3.35
C HIS A 42 -4.78 -2.29 -2.85
N ASP A 43 -6.04 -2.50 -3.23
CA ASP A 43 -6.81 -3.68 -2.83
C ASP A 43 -6.18 -4.97 -3.36
N LYS A 44 -5.74 -4.97 -4.63
CA LYS A 44 -5.04 -6.10 -5.24
C LYS A 44 -3.73 -6.41 -4.52
N LEU A 45 -2.97 -5.38 -4.14
CA LEU A 45 -1.73 -5.58 -3.40
C LEU A 45 -1.99 -6.19 -2.03
N LEU A 46 -2.93 -5.63 -1.26
CA LEU A 46 -3.28 -6.13 0.06
C LEU A 46 -3.76 -7.59 0.01
N ALA A 47 -4.65 -7.91 -0.94
CA ALA A 47 -5.15 -9.28 -1.12
C ALA A 47 -4.06 -10.27 -1.53
N LYS A 48 -2.99 -9.81 -2.20
CA LYS A 48 -1.83 -10.64 -2.56
C LYS A 48 -0.90 -10.89 -1.37
N LEU A 49 -0.77 -9.91 -0.47
CA LEU A 49 0.23 -9.93 0.59
C LEU A 49 -0.31 -10.44 1.93
N LEU A 50 -1.59 -10.25 2.20
CA LEU A 50 -2.18 -10.48 3.52
C LEU A 50 -3.38 -11.41 3.42
N GLN A 51 -3.60 -12.17 4.49
CA GLN A 51 -4.79 -13.01 4.61
C GLN A 51 -6.05 -12.12 4.63
N PRO A 52 -7.12 -12.48 3.91
CA PRO A 52 -8.40 -11.80 4.00
C PRO A 52 -8.87 -11.66 5.47
N ASP A 53 -9.61 -10.59 5.76
CA ASP A 53 -10.15 -10.29 7.10
C ASP A 53 -9.10 -10.05 8.21
N THR A 54 -7.80 -9.97 7.87
CA THR A 54 -6.72 -9.65 8.82
C THR A 54 -6.15 -8.24 8.65
N TYR A 55 -6.69 -7.45 7.72
CA TYR A 55 -6.25 -6.09 7.42
C TYR A 55 -7.43 -5.19 7.07
N TRP A 56 -7.26 -3.88 7.23
CA TRP A 56 -8.28 -2.90 6.81
C TRP A 56 -7.66 -1.72 6.08
N LYS A 57 -7.93 -1.55 4.78
CA LYS A 57 -7.51 -0.34 4.04
C LYS A 57 -8.35 0.84 4.52
N LYS A 58 -7.71 1.89 5.04
CA LYS A 58 -8.38 3.08 5.56
C LYS A 58 -8.62 4.10 4.45
N SER A 59 -7.63 4.30 3.59
CA SER A 59 -7.71 5.26 2.48
C SER A 59 -6.63 4.99 1.44
N SER A 60 -6.91 5.41 0.21
CA SER A 60 -5.88 5.63 -0.82
C SER A 60 -5.50 7.12 -0.78
N LEU A 61 -4.22 7.42 -0.95
CA LEU A 61 -3.71 8.78 -1.05
C LEU A 61 -3.58 9.09 -2.55
N ALA A 62 -4.21 10.14 -3.07
CA ALA A 62 -4.09 10.49 -4.49
C ALA A 62 -2.87 11.38 -4.80
N ILE A 63 -2.39 12.12 -3.79
CA ILE A 63 -1.26 13.06 -3.90
C ILE A 63 0.07 12.33 -4.08
N VAL A 64 0.14 11.07 -3.66
CA VAL A 64 1.27 10.17 -3.79
C VAL A 64 0.71 8.79 -4.10
N ASP A 65 1.41 7.96 -4.86
CA ASP A 65 0.98 6.57 -5.06
C ASP A 65 1.17 5.78 -3.74
N GLY A 66 0.13 5.78 -2.90
CA GLY A 66 0.20 5.19 -1.56
C GLY A 66 -1.14 5.07 -0.85
N PHE A 67 -1.15 4.42 0.30
CA PHE A 67 -2.37 4.15 1.07
C PHE A 67 -2.11 3.98 2.57
N ALA A 68 -3.17 4.15 3.35
CA ALA A 68 -3.19 3.84 4.78
C ALA A 68 -3.87 2.49 5.01
N VAL A 69 -3.25 1.61 5.80
CA VAL A 69 -3.79 0.29 6.14
C VAL A 69 -3.60 0.01 7.62
N GLU A 70 -4.63 -0.57 8.23
CA GLU A 70 -4.60 -1.06 9.60
C GLU A 70 -4.17 -2.52 9.63
N ILE A 71 -2.99 -2.78 10.21
CA ILE A 71 -2.33 -4.09 10.31
C ILE A 71 -1.51 -4.18 11.59
N THR A 72 -1.02 -5.37 11.90
CA THR A 72 -0.12 -5.65 13.03
C THR A 72 1.35 -5.55 12.61
N ASP A 73 2.25 -5.28 13.56
CA ASP A 73 3.72 -5.24 13.32
C ASP A 73 4.25 -6.55 12.71
N ALA A 74 3.64 -7.69 13.06
CA ALA A 74 3.99 -8.99 12.50
C ALA A 74 3.70 -9.06 10.99
N GLN A 75 2.61 -8.43 10.52
CA GLN A 75 2.24 -8.39 9.10
C GLN A 75 3.14 -7.46 8.29
N VAL A 76 3.76 -6.46 8.91
CA VAL A 76 4.76 -5.59 8.24
C VAL A 76 6.03 -6.37 7.90
N THR A 77 6.41 -7.31 8.78
CA THR A 77 7.70 -8.02 8.71
C THR A 77 7.63 -9.38 8.02
N ALA A 78 6.43 -9.94 7.83
CA ALA A 78 6.22 -11.34 7.40
C ALA A 78 6.59 -11.68 5.93
N ARG A 79 7.41 -10.87 5.25
CA ARG A 79 8.06 -11.28 3.99
C ARG A 79 9.56 -11.42 4.20
N PRO A 80 10.06 -12.60 4.61
CA PRO A 80 11.46 -12.91 4.45
C PRO A 80 11.79 -12.94 2.95
N ILE A 81 12.69 -12.05 2.54
CA ILE A 81 13.49 -12.19 1.34
C ILE A 81 14.36 -13.44 1.58
N THR A 82 13.83 -14.64 1.31
CA THR A 82 14.64 -15.87 1.35
C THR A 82 14.24 -16.83 0.24
N SER A 83 14.85 -16.66 -0.93
CA SER A 83 15.53 -17.75 -1.64
C SER A 83 16.42 -17.15 -2.70
N HIS A 84 17.67 -17.62 -2.73
CA HIS A 84 18.72 -17.17 -3.62
C HIS A 84 18.34 -17.39 -5.09
N ALA A 85 18.15 -16.30 -5.83
CA ALA A 85 18.43 -16.23 -7.26
C ALA A 85 18.52 -14.75 -7.66
N TRP A 86 19.70 -14.33 -8.04
CA TRP A 86 19.97 -12.99 -8.56
C TRP A 86 19.06 -12.70 -9.76
N MET A 87 18.52 -11.48 -9.79
CA MET A 87 17.88 -10.85 -10.95
C MET A 87 16.53 -11.44 -11.40
N TYR A 88 15.53 -11.41 -10.52
CA TYR A 88 14.16 -11.14 -10.95
C TYR A 88 13.67 -9.91 -10.20
N MET A 89 13.43 -8.83 -10.95
CA MET A 89 12.73 -7.67 -10.44
C MET A 89 11.32 -8.10 -10.03
N ASP A 90 11.10 -8.32 -8.73
CA ASP A 90 9.75 -8.25 -8.16
C ASP A 90 9.32 -6.77 -8.24
N PRO A 91 8.25 -6.41 -8.96
CA PRO A 91 7.78 -5.02 -9.06
C PRO A 91 7.26 -4.45 -7.73
N SER A 92 7.17 -5.28 -6.69
CA SER A 92 6.43 -4.99 -5.46
C SER A 92 7.28 -4.34 -4.34
N TYR A 93 8.29 -3.50 -4.65
CA TYR A 93 9.02 -2.80 -3.58
C TYR A 93 8.09 -1.78 -2.92
N VAL A 94 7.72 -2.04 -1.67
CA VAL A 94 6.78 -1.25 -0.88
C VAL A 94 7.57 -0.60 0.26
N LEU A 95 7.53 0.73 0.37
CA LEU A 95 8.15 1.44 1.50
C LEU A 95 7.10 1.66 2.60
N TYR A 96 7.40 1.15 3.80
CA TYR A 96 6.56 1.32 4.98
C TYR A 96 7.06 2.50 5.82
N MET A 97 6.20 3.49 6.09
CA MET A 97 6.44 4.48 7.15
C MET A 97 5.39 4.34 8.25
N LYS A 98 5.85 4.23 9.50
CA LYS A 98 5.04 4.36 10.71
C LYS A 98 5.11 5.82 11.15
N LEU A 99 4.06 6.62 10.89
CA LEU A 99 3.94 7.95 11.51
C LEU A 99 3.46 7.74 12.95
N LEU A 100 4.37 7.91 13.91
CA LEU A 100 4.00 8.04 15.32
C LEU A 100 3.31 9.39 15.52
N LEU A 101 2.01 9.46 15.25
CA LEU A 101 1.16 10.55 15.74
C LEU A 101 0.85 10.26 17.21
N HIS A 102 1.79 10.61 18.08
CA HIS A 102 1.52 10.76 19.52
C HIS A 102 0.99 12.18 19.77
N PRO A 103 -0.23 12.37 20.28
CA PRO A 103 -0.52 13.49 21.15
C PRO A 103 0.11 13.29 22.53
#